data_AF-A0A0Q0VHX6-F1
#
_entry.id   AF-A0A0Q0VHX6-F1
#
_cell.length_a   1.000
_cell.length_b   1.000
_cell.length_c   1.000
_cell.angle_alpha   90.00
_cell.angle_beta   90.00
_cell.angle_gamma   90.00
#
_symmetry.space_group_name_H-M   'P 1'
#
loop_
_entity.id
_entity.type
_entity.pdbx_description
1 polymer ?
#
loop_
_entity_poly.entity_id
_entity_poly.type
_entity_poly.pdbx_seq_one_letter_code
_entity_poly.pdbx_strand_id
1 'polypeptide(L)'
;MATPTPTTVNTLPALWNWFEPFLWVILLFIGLIIVYYIIRELRLARETPRLAEIELEKEKLKLMKMEYEQRGQPFFKVSPEKMEEIRNLDEENVQLETDIYAKHNTVEKRIQRLENMVKSTKLDHLIEKIKDEERKVR
;
A
#
# COMPACT_ATOMS: atom_id res chain seq x y z
N MET A 1 -33.23 79.62 56.16
CA MET A 1 -33.15 79.12 54.77
C MET A 1 -31.82 78.39 54.63
N ALA A 2 -31.84 77.08 54.39
CA ALA A 2 -30.62 76.28 54.18
C ALA A 2 -30.59 75.82 52.72
N THR A 3 -29.58 76.24 51.99
CA THR A 3 -29.32 75.81 50.61
C THR A 3 -28.86 74.35 50.62
N PRO A 4 -29.48 73.45 49.82
CA PRO A 4 -29.03 72.07 49.72
C PRO A 4 -27.76 72.01 48.87
N THR A 5 -26.67 71.55 49.48
CA THR A 5 -25.44 71.21 48.76
C THR A 5 -25.69 69.98 47.88
N PRO A 6 -25.40 69.99 46.58
CA PRO A 6 -25.55 68.81 45.75
C PRO A 6 -24.47 67.78 46.12
N THR A 7 -24.88 66.70 46.78
CA THR A 7 -24.04 65.51 46.96
C THR A 7 -23.73 64.94 45.58
N THR A 8 -22.49 65.13 45.13
CA THR A 8 -22.02 64.54 43.87
C THR A 8 -21.86 63.05 44.12
N VAL A 9 -22.84 62.26 43.69
CA VAL A 9 -22.77 60.80 43.72
C VAL A 9 -21.72 60.40 42.69
N ASN A 10 -20.54 59.95 43.15
CA ASN A 10 -19.55 59.36 42.28
C ASN A 10 -20.12 58.04 41.73
N THR A 11 -20.71 58.10 40.54
CA THR A 11 -21.34 56.98 39.82
C THR A 11 -20.33 56.10 39.06
N LEU A 12 -19.07 56.54 38.99
CA LEU A 12 -17.97 55.85 38.31
C LEU A 12 -17.73 54.40 38.77
N PRO A 13 -17.65 54.07 40.09
CA PRO A 13 -17.40 52.70 40.53
C PRO A 13 -18.59 51.76 40.33
N ALA A 14 -19.83 52.27 40.37
CA ALA A 14 -21.04 51.46 40.16
C ALA A 14 -21.17 50.97 38.71
N LEU A 15 -20.76 51.80 37.74
CA LEU A 15 -20.69 51.41 36.34
C LEU A 15 -19.65 50.31 36.11
N TRP A 16 -18.45 50.44 36.69
CA TRP A 16 -17.38 49.44 36.55
C TRP A 16 -17.77 48.05 37.07
N ASN A 17 -18.42 47.97 38.23
CA ASN A 17 -18.88 46.69 38.78
C ASN A 17 -19.97 46.02 37.92
N TRP A 18 -20.76 46.81 37.19
CA TRP A 18 -21.74 46.26 36.24
C TRP A 18 -21.09 45.73 34.96
N PHE A 19 -19.93 46.28 34.55
CA PHE A 19 -19.16 45.83 33.39
C PHE A 19 -18.22 44.65 33.67
N GLU A 20 -17.81 44.44 34.92
CA GLU A 20 -16.92 43.35 35.32
C GLU A 20 -17.36 41.95 34.82
N PRO A 21 -18.63 41.51 34.98
CA PRO A 21 -19.07 40.21 34.47
C PRO A 21 -19.06 40.16 32.94
N PHE A 22 -19.33 41.27 32.25
CA PHE A 22 -19.26 41.33 30.78
C PHE A 22 -17.83 41.13 30.28
N LEU A 23 -16.83 41.65 30.99
CA LEU A 23 -15.42 41.43 30.65
C LEU A 23 -15.03 39.96 30.75
N TRP A 24 -15.50 39.24 31.77
CA TRP A 24 -15.26 37.80 31.90
C TRP A 24 -15.93 36.98 30.79
N VAL A 25 -17.16 37.33 30.41
CA VAL A 25 -17.86 36.66 29.30
C VAL A 25 -17.15 36.93 27.96
N ILE A 26 -16.71 38.15 27.72
CA ILE A 26 -15.94 38.52 26.52
C ILE A 26 -14.60 37.77 26.48
N LEU A 27 -13.91 37.67 27.61
CA LEU A 27 -12.63 36.97 27.71
C LEU A 27 -12.79 35.46 27.45
N LEU A 28 -13.86 34.85 27.98
CA LEU A 28 -14.20 33.46 27.69
C LEU A 28 -14.51 33.27 26.20
N PHE A 29 -15.29 34.18 25.60
CA PHE A 29 -15.61 34.13 24.18
C PHE A 29 -14.36 34.24 23.29
N ILE A 30 -13.43 35.13 23.65
CA ILE A 30 -12.11 35.23 22.98
C ILE A 30 -11.31 33.94 23.12
N GLY A 31 -11.30 33.34 24.31
CA GLY A 31 -10.68 32.03 24.53
C GLY A 31 -11.31 30.95 23.64
N LEU A 32 -12.64 30.94 23.51
CA LEU A 32 -13.36 30.02 22.65
C LEU A 32 -13.00 30.21 21.16
N ILE A 33 -12.85 31.46 20.71
CA ILE A 33 -12.38 31.79 19.36
C ILE A 33 -10.97 31.24 19.12
N ILE A 34 -10.06 31.40 20.08
CA ILE A 34 -8.69 30.88 19.99
C ILE A 34 -8.71 29.35 19.87
N VAL A 35 -9.48 28.66 20.74
CA VAL A 35 -9.62 27.19 20.70
C VAL A 35 -10.23 26.74 19.37
N TYR A 36 -11.27 27.43 18.90
CA TYR A 36 -11.86 27.17 17.58
C TYR A 36 -10.83 27.31 16.45
N TYR A 37 -9.98 28.33 16.52
CA TYR A 37 -8.93 28.57 15.53
C TYR A 37 -7.88 27.46 15.54
N ILE A 38 -7.46 26.98 16.71
CA ILE A 38 -6.53 25.85 16.85
C ILE A 38 -7.12 24.58 16.22
N ILE A 39 -8.39 24.26 16.50
CA ILE A 39 -9.06 23.08 15.93
C ILE A 39 -9.19 23.22 14.41
N ARG A 40 -9.52 24.41 13.91
CA ARG A 40 -9.61 24.73 12.48
C ARG A 40 -8.26 24.57 11.79
N GLU A 41 -7.20 25.10 12.38
CA GLU A 41 -5.84 25.03 11.85
C GLU A 41 -5.34 23.58 11.81
N LEU A 42 -5.56 22.80 12.87
CA LEU A 42 -5.22 21.37 12.91
C LEU A 42 -6.02 20.54 11.90
N ARG A 43 -7.29 20.88 11.65
CA ARG A 43 -8.11 20.23 10.62
C ARG A 43 -7.55 20.52 9.22
N LEU A 44 -7.19 21.77 8.95
CA LEU A 44 -6.58 22.19 7.68
C LEU A 44 -5.20 21.53 7.48
N ALA A 45 -4.38 21.54 8.53
CA ALA A 45 -3.04 20.94 8.56
C ALA A 45 -3.04 19.43 8.32
N ARG A 46 -4.16 18.75 8.61
CA ARG A 46 -4.35 17.30 8.39
C ARG A 46 -4.80 16.96 6.97
N GLU A 47 -5.31 17.93 6.21
CA GLU A 47 -5.67 17.78 4.79
C GLU A 47 -4.54 18.22 3.86
N THR A 48 -3.65 19.10 4.31
CA THR A 48 -2.42 19.48 3.60
C THR A 48 -1.32 18.43 3.46
N PRO A 49 -1.16 17.34 4.26
CA PRO A 49 -0.03 16.44 4.06
C PRO A 49 -0.19 15.67 2.74
N ARG A 50 -1.43 15.40 2.30
CA ARG A 50 -1.68 14.87 0.96
C ARG A 50 -1.35 15.88 -0.13
N LEU A 51 -1.66 17.16 0.05
CA LEU A 51 -1.34 18.18 -0.94
C LEU A 51 0.16 18.48 -1.00
N ALA A 52 0.83 18.54 0.15
CA ALA A 52 2.26 18.73 0.26
C ALA A 52 3.04 17.51 -0.26
N GLU A 53 2.56 16.27 -0.03
CA GLU A 53 3.13 15.06 -0.63
C GLU A 53 2.91 15.04 -2.15
N ILE A 54 1.69 15.35 -2.63
CA ILE A 54 1.39 15.42 -4.07
C ILE A 54 2.19 16.54 -4.74
N GLU A 55 2.38 17.68 -4.07
CA GLU A 55 3.17 18.80 -4.57
C GLU A 55 4.67 18.47 -4.53
N LEU A 56 5.17 17.78 -3.50
CA LEU A 56 6.53 17.23 -3.47
C LEU A 56 6.76 16.19 -4.57
N GLU A 57 5.77 15.33 -4.85
CA GLU A 57 5.84 14.36 -5.94
C GLU A 57 5.81 15.05 -7.31
N LYS A 58 4.96 16.07 -7.49
CA LYS A 58 4.93 16.89 -8.71
C LYS A 58 6.21 17.69 -8.89
N GLU A 59 6.77 18.26 -7.83
CA GLU A 59 8.03 18.97 -7.86
C GLU A 59 9.20 18.03 -8.13
N LYS A 60 9.25 16.83 -7.53
CA LYS A 60 10.23 15.79 -7.88
C LYS A 60 10.10 15.38 -9.33
N LEU A 61 8.89 15.18 -9.84
CA LEU A 61 8.65 14.81 -11.24
C LEU A 61 9.06 15.94 -12.18
N LYS A 62 8.82 17.20 -11.81
CA LYS A 62 9.20 18.39 -12.57
C LYS A 62 10.71 18.62 -12.55
N LEU A 63 11.36 18.43 -11.41
CA LEU A 63 12.82 18.53 -11.25
C LEU A 63 13.50 17.42 -12.06
N MET A 64 12.97 16.20 -11.99
CA MET A 64 13.38 15.10 -12.87
C MET A 64 13.20 15.49 -14.33
N LYS A 65 12.02 15.97 -14.75
CA LYS A 65 11.76 16.41 -16.14
C LYS A 65 12.73 17.50 -16.61
N MET A 66 13.07 18.46 -15.76
CA MET A 66 14.05 19.51 -16.07
C MET A 66 15.47 18.96 -16.13
N GLU A 67 15.85 18.07 -15.22
CA GLU A 67 17.15 17.37 -15.26
C GLU A 67 17.24 16.47 -16.50
N TYR A 68 16.12 15.91 -16.97
CA TYR A 68 16.00 15.15 -18.21
C TYR A 68 16.07 16.02 -19.47
N GLU A 69 15.44 17.20 -19.47
CA GLU A 69 15.55 18.18 -20.56
C GLU A 69 16.98 18.74 -20.66
N GLN A 70 17.69 18.89 -19.54
CA GLN A 70 19.09 19.33 -19.53
C GLN A 70 20.09 18.22 -19.86
N ARG A 71 19.80 16.95 -19.51
CA ARG A 71 20.71 15.81 -19.75
C ARG A 71 20.46 15.06 -21.06
N GLY A 72 19.38 15.35 -21.79
CA GLY A 72 19.16 14.86 -23.16
C GLY A 72 19.17 13.33 -23.32
N GLN A 73 18.88 12.56 -22.27
CA GLN A 73 18.83 11.09 -22.35
C GLN A 73 17.45 10.53 -21.98
N PRO A 74 16.95 9.52 -22.71
CA PRO A 74 15.55 9.12 -22.71
C PRO A 74 15.20 8.28 -21.48
N PHE A 75 13.91 8.26 -21.17
CA PHE A 75 13.19 7.62 -20.05
C PHE A 75 13.46 6.14 -19.74
N PHE A 76 14.45 5.49 -20.33
CA PHE A 76 14.67 4.07 -20.12
C PHE A 76 16.03 3.79 -19.49
N LYS A 77 16.03 3.12 -18.34
CA LYS A 77 17.20 2.38 -17.84
C LYS A 77 17.62 1.22 -18.78
N VAL A 78 16.88 0.99 -19.87
CA VAL A 78 17.06 -0.10 -20.85
C VAL A 78 16.79 0.46 -22.26
N SER A 79 17.76 0.49 -23.16
CA SER A 79 17.52 0.99 -24.54
C SER A 79 16.31 0.29 -25.19
N PRO A 80 15.54 0.96 -26.07
CA PRO A 80 14.38 0.35 -26.72
C PRO A 80 14.72 -0.97 -27.44
N GLU A 81 15.94 -1.09 -27.98
CA GLU A 81 16.48 -2.33 -28.54
C GLU A 81 16.58 -3.46 -27.50
N LYS A 82 17.02 -3.16 -26.28
CA LYS A 82 17.10 -4.12 -25.18
C LYS A 82 15.73 -4.50 -24.64
N MET A 83 14.72 -3.62 -24.76
CA MET A 83 13.34 -3.95 -24.41
C MET A 83 12.75 -4.96 -25.39
N GLU A 84 13.05 -4.83 -26.68
CA GLU A 84 12.64 -5.80 -27.70
C GLU A 84 13.36 -7.14 -27.53
N GLU A 85 14.66 -7.12 -27.21
CA GLU A 85 15.44 -8.32 -26.87
C GLU A 85 14.85 -9.05 -25.65
N ILE A 86 14.49 -8.32 -24.57
CA ILE A 86 13.84 -8.92 -23.39
C ILE A 86 12.50 -9.54 -23.77
N ARG A 87 11.70 -8.88 -24.61
CA ARG A 87 10.42 -9.45 -25.06
C ARG A 87 10.61 -10.73 -25.87
N ASN A 88 11.60 -10.77 -26.76
CA ASN A 88 11.90 -11.97 -27.54
C ASN A 88 12.40 -13.12 -26.65
N LEU A 89 13.25 -12.81 -25.66
CA LEU A 89 13.71 -13.79 -24.67
C LEU A 89 12.55 -14.34 -23.81
N ASP A 90 11.60 -13.50 -23.43
CA ASP A 90 10.40 -13.95 -22.71
C ASP A 90 9.51 -14.86 -23.58
N GLU A 91 9.31 -14.51 -24.86
CA GLU A 91 8.58 -15.37 -25.80
C GLU A 91 9.27 -16.73 -26.02
N GLU A 92 10.60 -16.74 -26.17
CA GLU A 92 11.39 -17.97 -26.27
C GLU A 92 11.30 -18.81 -24.98
N ASN A 93 11.34 -18.18 -23.81
CA ASN A 93 11.21 -18.87 -22.52
C ASN A 93 9.84 -19.56 -22.38
N VAL A 94 8.74 -18.89 -22.76
CA VAL A 94 7.39 -19.51 -22.71
C VAL A 94 7.31 -20.72 -23.64
N GLN A 95 7.90 -20.64 -24.84
CA GLN A 95 7.95 -21.77 -25.77
C GLN A 95 8.80 -22.92 -25.20
N LEU A 96 9.95 -22.59 -24.61
CA LEU A 96 10.86 -23.58 -24.01
C LEU A 96 10.20 -24.29 -22.82
N GLU A 97 9.52 -23.55 -21.93
CA GLU A 97 8.76 -24.12 -20.82
C GLU A 97 7.68 -25.10 -21.30
N THR A 98 6.98 -24.74 -22.38
CA THR A 98 5.94 -25.59 -22.98
C THR A 98 6.53 -26.89 -23.55
N ASP A 99 7.65 -26.82 -24.25
CA ASP A 99 8.34 -28.01 -24.79
C ASP A 99 8.93 -28.88 -23.66
N ILE A 100 9.53 -28.26 -22.64
CA ILE A 100 10.02 -28.96 -21.44
C ILE A 100 8.87 -29.71 -20.77
N TYR A 101 7.72 -29.07 -20.59
CA TYR A 101 6.54 -29.71 -20.00
C TYR A 101 6.04 -30.89 -20.84
N ALA A 102 5.97 -30.74 -22.17
CA ALA A 102 5.57 -31.81 -23.07
C ALA A 102 6.53 -33.02 -23.03
N LYS A 103 7.83 -32.75 -23.00
CA LYS A 103 8.87 -33.78 -22.84
C LYS A 103 8.77 -34.48 -21.49
N HIS A 104 8.59 -33.74 -20.40
CA HIS A 104 8.42 -34.29 -19.06
C HIS A 104 7.20 -35.23 -18.99
N ASN A 105 6.05 -34.80 -19.50
CA ASN A 105 4.83 -35.62 -19.54
C ASN A 105 5.02 -36.91 -20.36
N THR A 106 5.77 -36.84 -21.47
CA THR A 106 6.08 -38.02 -22.28
C THR A 106 6.95 -39.02 -21.52
N VAL A 107 7.96 -38.53 -20.79
CA VAL A 107 8.84 -39.34 -19.95
C VAL A 107 8.05 -39.98 -18.79
N GLU A 108 7.22 -39.21 -18.09
CA GLU A 108 6.38 -39.67 -17.00
C GLU A 108 5.49 -40.85 -17.43
N LYS A 109 4.80 -40.72 -18.58
CA LYS A 109 3.97 -41.80 -19.15
C LYS A 109 4.77 -43.05 -19.52
N ARG A 110 6.03 -42.91 -19.92
CA ARG A 110 6.91 -44.06 -20.20
C ARG A 110 7.32 -44.75 -18.91
N ILE A 111 7.69 -43.99 -17.89
CA ILE A 111 8.01 -44.51 -16.55
C ILE A 111 6.83 -45.28 -15.98
N GLN A 112 5.64 -44.68 -16.00
CA GLN A 112 4.43 -45.32 -15.49
C GLN A 112 4.11 -46.66 -16.19
N ARG A 113 4.31 -46.73 -17.51
CA ARG A 113 4.13 -47.99 -18.26
C ARG A 113 5.16 -49.04 -17.86
N LEU A 114 6.42 -48.66 -17.68
CA LEU A 114 7.47 -49.57 -17.23
C LEU A 114 7.21 -50.07 -15.81
N GLU A 115 6.77 -49.19 -14.90
CA GLU A 115 6.40 -49.59 -13.54
C GLU A 115 5.25 -50.59 -13.53
N ASN A 116 4.21 -50.36 -14.33
CA ASN A 116 3.08 -51.28 -14.43
C ASN A 116 3.50 -52.64 -14.98
N MET A 117 4.38 -52.68 -15.99
CA MET A 117 4.92 -53.92 -16.53
C MET A 117 5.77 -54.68 -15.52
N VAL A 118 6.63 -54.00 -14.76
CA VAL A 118 7.42 -54.63 -13.69
C VAL A 118 6.51 -55.17 -12.59
N LYS A 119 5.45 -54.44 -12.23
CA LYS A 119 4.45 -54.90 -11.24
C LYS A 119 3.73 -56.16 -11.74
N SER A 120 3.28 -56.21 -12.99
CA SER A 120 2.62 -57.41 -13.53
C SER A 120 3.56 -58.61 -13.60
N THR A 121 4.79 -58.43 -14.09
CA THR A 121 5.78 -59.53 -14.15
C THR A 121 6.13 -60.08 -12.77
N LYS A 122 6.26 -59.21 -11.75
CA LYS A 122 6.45 -59.66 -10.36
C LYS A 122 5.25 -60.47 -9.86
N LEU A 123 4.04 -60.05 -10.21
CA LEU A 123 2.80 -60.71 -9.80
C LEU A 123 2.66 -62.08 -10.48
N ASP A 124 2.99 -62.19 -11.77
CA ASP A 124 3.05 -63.46 -12.51
C ASP A 124 4.04 -64.44 -11.86
N HIS A 125 5.23 -63.96 -11.49
CA HIS A 125 6.25 -64.81 -10.86
C HIS A 125 5.82 -65.30 -9.46
N LEU A 126 5.08 -64.49 -8.70
CA LEU A 126 4.50 -64.91 -7.43
C LEU A 126 3.41 -65.98 -7.61
N ILE A 127 2.55 -65.82 -8.63
CA ILE A 127 1.52 -66.82 -8.96
C ILE A 127 2.16 -68.15 -9.36
N GLU A 128 3.20 -68.11 -10.19
CA GLU A 128 3.93 -69.31 -10.62
C GLU A 128 4.54 -70.05 -9.42
N LYS A 129 5.16 -69.31 -8.49
CA LYS A 129 5.71 -69.89 -7.25
C LYS A 129 4.63 -70.55 -6.39
N ILE A 130 3.46 -69.92 -6.25
CA ILE A 130 2.33 -70.49 -5.51
C ILE A 130 1.85 -71.78 -6.18
N LYS A 131 1.73 -71.80 -7.51
CA LYS A 131 1.29 -72.97 -8.27
C LYS A 131 2.26 -74.14 -8.16
N ASP A 132 3.56 -73.86 -8.14
CA ASP A 132 4.61 -74.87 -7.92
C ASP A 132 4.59 -75.41 -6.49
N GLU A 133 4.31 -74.57 -5.49
CA GLU A 133 4.10 -75.00 -4.11
C GLU A 133 2.84 -75.88 -3.97
N GLU A 134 1.72 -75.51 -4.60
CA GLU A 134 0.50 -76.33 -4.62
C GLU A 134 0.72 -77.72 -5.26
N ARG A 135 1.50 -77.80 -6.34
CA ARG A 135 1.86 -79.08 -6.98
C ARG A 135 2.74 -79.98 -6.12
N LYS A 136 3.50 -79.43 -5.16
CA LYS A 136 4.33 -80.22 -4.25
C LYS A 136 3.57 -80.74 -3.04
N VAL A 137 2.49 -80.06 -2.65
CA VAL A 137 1.65 -80.41 -1.50
C VAL A 137 0.59 -81.46 -1.88
N ARG A 138 0.28 -81.59 -3.18
CA ARG A 138 -0.73 -82.52 -3.72
C ARG A 138 -0.07 -83.75 -4.34
#